data_AF-A0A1I2AL59-F1
#
_entry.id   AF-A0A1I2AL59-F1
#
_cell.length_a   1.000
_cell.length_b   1.000
_cell.length_c   1.000
_cell.angle_alpha   90.00
_cell.angle_beta   90.00
_cell.angle_gamma   90.00
#
_symmetry.space_group_name_H-M   'P 1'
#
loop_
_entity.id
_entity.type
_entity.pdbx_description
1 polymer ?
#
loop_
_entity_poly.entity_id
_entity_poly.type
_entity_poly.pdbx_seq_one_letter_code
_entity_poly.pdbx_strand_id
1 'polypeptide(L)'
;MAFTLFHSQNRISCKEGTDHWIPFTEAEVNARERFDSNFMVKFIQGKLKPNGNGTLYEPTKVRTAPLTFSDEAQTVFEAGRALWKYYHSKPNIKVNASLYDIKEYFQGRNEKGKMNNRSQDETYNKLIADLRDKLDSLAQKI
;
A
#
# COMPACT_ATOMS: atom_id res chain seq x y z
N MET A 1 -5.60 -5.64 -8.74
CA MET A 1 -5.46 -5.30 -7.30
C MET A 1 -4.06 -4.80 -6.96
N ALA A 2 -3.01 -5.63 -7.08
CA ALA A 2 -1.64 -5.19 -6.83
C ALA A 2 -1.29 -3.96 -7.70
N PHE A 3 -1.59 -4.02 -8.99
CA PHE A 3 -1.39 -2.90 -9.92
C PHE A 3 -1.99 -1.58 -9.42
N THR A 4 -3.26 -1.58 -9.00
CA THR A 4 -3.97 -0.37 -8.55
C THR A 4 -3.42 0.19 -7.24
N LEU A 5 -3.02 -0.67 -6.30
CA LEU A 5 -2.45 -0.25 -5.01
C LEU A 5 -1.12 0.48 -5.19
N PHE A 6 -0.24 -0.05 -6.04
CA PHE A 6 1.10 0.49 -6.25
C PHE A 6 1.22 1.41 -7.47
N HIS A 7 0.08 1.75 -8.11
CA HIS A 7 0.08 2.61 -9.28
C HIS A 7 0.63 4.00 -8.97
N SER A 8 1.46 4.54 -9.85
CA SER A 8 2.13 5.83 -9.64
C SER A 8 1.18 7.03 -9.52
N GLN A 9 -0.01 6.92 -10.13
CA GLN A 9 -1.10 7.91 -10.08
C GLN A 9 -2.03 7.74 -8.89
N ASN A 10 -1.84 6.70 -8.06
CA ASN A 10 -2.58 6.57 -6.82
C ASN A 10 -2.21 7.72 -5.88
N ARG A 11 -3.24 8.44 -5.41
CA ARG A 11 -3.14 9.66 -4.59
C ARG A 11 -3.75 9.53 -3.21
N ILE A 12 -4.08 8.30 -2.78
CA ILE A 12 -4.50 8.03 -1.40
C ILE A 12 -3.45 8.61 -0.45
N SER A 13 -3.86 9.31 0.59
CA SER A 13 -2.97 9.88 1.59
C SER A 13 -3.61 9.79 2.96
N CYS A 14 -2.80 9.48 3.98
CA CYS A 14 -3.24 9.53 5.38
C CYS A 14 -3.40 10.95 5.93
N LYS A 15 -3.16 11.99 5.11
CA LYS A 15 -3.38 13.39 5.50
C LYS A 15 -4.86 13.76 5.63
N GLU A 16 -5.71 13.13 4.84
CA GLU A 16 -7.13 13.49 4.71
C GLU A 16 -8.06 12.52 5.47
N GLY A 17 -7.49 11.51 6.13
CA GLY A 17 -8.23 10.53 6.92
C GLY A 17 -7.45 9.22 7.11
N THR A 18 -8.14 8.22 7.64
CA THR A 18 -7.58 6.88 7.84
C THR A 18 -7.30 6.20 6.50
N ASP A 19 -6.05 5.76 6.30
CA ASP A 19 -5.71 4.96 5.13
C ASP A 19 -6.17 3.50 5.32
N HIS A 20 -7.17 3.11 4.55
CA HIS A 20 -7.71 1.75 4.55
C HIS A 20 -7.03 0.81 3.54
N TRP A 21 -6.06 1.31 2.76
CA TRP A 21 -5.51 0.63 1.58
C TRP A 21 -4.12 0.02 1.79
N ILE A 22 -3.55 0.10 2.99
CA ILE A 22 -2.25 -0.51 3.33
C ILE A 22 -2.37 -2.04 3.26
N PRO A 23 -1.69 -2.72 2.31
CA PRO A 23 -1.89 -4.16 2.08
C PRO A 23 -1.01 -5.04 2.97
N PHE A 24 -0.34 -4.46 3.96
CA PHE A 24 0.60 -5.14 4.85
C PHE A 24 0.16 -5.05 6.29
N THR A 25 0.49 -6.05 7.09
CA THR A 25 0.40 -5.98 8.54
C THR A 25 1.61 -5.26 9.13
N GLU A 26 1.45 -4.77 10.35
CA GLU A 26 2.48 -4.09 11.12
C GLU A 26 3.74 -4.96 11.27
N ALA A 27 3.55 -6.26 11.50
CA ALA A 27 4.66 -7.21 11.64
C ALA A 27 5.45 -7.39 10.34
N GLU A 28 4.78 -7.35 9.18
CA GLU A 28 5.43 -7.57 7.88
C GLU A 28 6.36 -6.43 7.47
N VAL A 29 6.07 -5.22 7.94
CA VAL A 29 6.84 -4.00 7.63
C VAL A 29 7.62 -3.47 8.83
N ASN A 30 7.63 -4.20 9.96
CA ASN A 30 8.20 -3.76 11.22
C ASN A 30 7.72 -2.36 11.62
N ALA A 31 6.41 -2.13 11.55
CA ALA A 31 5.82 -0.84 11.91
C ALA A 31 6.09 -0.52 13.39
N ARG A 32 6.33 0.76 13.67
CA ARG A 32 6.61 1.26 15.02
C ARG A 32 5.38 1.34 15.90
N GLU A 33 4.23 1.56 15.27
CA GLU A 33 2.94 1.67 15.93
C GLU A 33 1.89 0.90 15.11
N ARG A 34 0.70 0.77 15.69
CA ARG A 34 -0.42 0.05 15.10
C ARG A 34 -1.03 0.85 13.95
N PHE A 35 -1.46 0.18 12.88
CA PHE A 35 -2.23 0.83 11.83
C PHE A 35 -3.66 1.11 12.29
N ASP A 36 -4.16 2.28 11.90
CA ASP A 36 -5.53 2.71 12.20
C ASP A 36 -6.56 1.79 11.53
N SER A 37 -6.18 1.16 10.43
CA SER A 37 -7.01 0.23 9.68
C SER A 37 -6.24 -0.98 9.18
N ASN A 38 -6.84 -2.16 9.34
CA ASN A 38 -6.40 -3.41 8.73
C ASN A 38 -7.38 -3.93 7.66
N PHE A 39 -8.19 -3.01 7.09
CA PHE A 39 -9.22 -3.36 6.11
C PHE A 39 -8.64 -4.11 4.91
N MET A 40 -7.60 -3.57 4.26
CA MET A 40 -7.04 -4.17 3.04
C MET A 40 -6.46 -5.57 3.30
N VAL A 41 -5.74 -5.76 4.40
CA VAL A 41 -5.23 -7.08 4.81
C VAL A 41 -6.40 -8.07 4.98
N LYS A 42 -7.45 -7.68 5.71
CA LYS A 42 -8.62 -8.54 5.90
C LYS A 42 -9.36 -8.81 4.59
N PHE A 43 -9.45 -7.83 3.70
CA PHE A 43 -10.04 -7.97 2.38
C PHE A 43 -9.25 -8.98 1.53
N ILE A 44 -7.92 -8.90 1.53
CA ILE A 44 -7.05 -9.84 0.82
C ILE A 44 -7.21 -11.25 1.41
N GLN A 45 -7.26 -11.39 2.73
CA GLN A 45 -7.40 -12.68 3.41
C GLN A 45 -8.82 -13.25 3.41
N GLY A 46 -9.82 -12.55 2.86
CA GLY A 46 -11.22 -12.99 2.94
C GLY A 46 -11.80 -12.98 4.36
N LYS A 47 -11.19 -12.24 5.29
CA LYS A 47 -11.58 -12.18 6.71
C LYS A 47 -12.43 -10.96 7.05
N LEU A 48 -13.05 -10.33 6.05
CA LEU A 48 -14.01 -9.27 6.31
C LEU A 48 -15.22 -9.85 7.02
N LYS A 49 -15.60 -9.25 8.14
CA LYS A 49 -16.83 -9.61 8.83
C LYS A 49 -18.00 -8.97 8.09
N PRO A 50 -19.14 -9.67 7.95
CA PRO A 50 -20.39 -8.99 7.59
C PRO A 50 -20.68 -7.94 8.65
N ASN A 51 -20.66 -6.66 8.25
CA ASN A 51 -21.28 -5.63 9.04
C ASN A 51 -22.79 -5.91 8.98
N GLY A 52 -23.43 -6.04 10.14
CA GLY A 52 -24.81 -6.52 10.32
C GLY A 52 -25.88 -5.58 9.78
N ASN A 53 -25.85 -5.30 8.49
CA ASN A 53 -26.79 -4.43 7.78
C ASN A 53 -27.51 -5.20 6.65
N GLY A 54 -27.23 -6.50 6.49
CA GLY A 54 -28.02 -7.36 5.61
C GLY A 54 -29.43 -7.52 6.15
N THR A 55 -30.42 -7.29 5.32
CA THR A 55 -31.81 -7.58 5.68
C THR A 55 -32.02 -9.10 5.66
N LEU A 56 -33.08 -9.61 6.30
CA LEU A 56 -33.45 -11.03 6.26
C LEU A 56 -33.59 -11.59 4.82
N TYR A 57 -33.82 -10.69 3.85
CA TYR A 57 -34.01 -11.01 2.43
C TYR A 57 -32.77 -10.79 1.57
N GLU A 58 -31.81 -9.98 2.04
CA GLU A 58 -30.54 -9.72 1.38
C GLU A 58 -29.38 -9.93 2.35
N PRO A 59 -28.95 -11.19 2.56
CA PRO A 59 -27.74 -11.44 3.34
C PRO A 59 -26.57 -10.71 2.67
N THR A 60 -25.84 -9.91 3.44
CA THR A 60 -24.71 -9.14 2.95
C THR A 60 -23.70 -10.10 2.30
N LYS A 61 -23.50 -9.98 0.98
CA LYS A 61 -22.50 -10.77 0.25
C LYS A 61 -21.11 -10.25 0.60
N VAL A 62 -20.61 -10.64 1.76
CA VAL A 62 -19.22 -10.35 2.15
C VAL A 62 -18.32 -11.43 1.59
N ARG A 63 -17.26 -11.01 0.90
CA ARG A 63 -16.27 -11.95 0.35
C ARG A 63 -15.52 -12.61 1.49
N THR A 64 -15.80 -13.89 1.71
CA THR A 64 -15.16 -14.72 2.74
C THR A 64 -13.95 -15.50 2.20
N ALA A 65 -13.78 -15.56 0.88
CA ALA A 65 -12.66 -16.25 0.25
C ALA A 65 -11.40 -15.35 0.16
N PRO A 66 -10.22 -15.86 0.55
CA PRO A 66 -8.94 -15.21 0.30
C PRO A 66 -8.72 -14.95 -1.20
N LEU A 67 -8.01 -13.86 -1.54
CA LEU A 67 -7.52 -13.64 -2.90
C LEU A 67 -6.30 -14.52 -3.16
N THR A 68 -6.29 -15.18 -4.30
CA THR A 68 -5.08 -15.78 -4.87
C THR A 68 -4.49 -14.79 -5.87
N PHE A 69 -3.19 -14.53 -5.75
CA PHE A 69 -2.45 -13.65 -6.66
C PHE A 69 -1.53 -14.47 -7.55
N SER A 70 -1.34 -14.03 -8.80
CA SER A 70 -0.31 -14.57 -9.68
C SER A 70 1.08 -14.31 -9.10
N ASP A 71 2.08 -15.05 -9.58
CA ASP A 71 3.46 -14.89 -9.15
C ASP A 71 3.96 -13.45 -9.37
N GLU A 72 3.63 -12.83 -10.50
CA GLU A 72 3.99 -11.43 -10.77
C GLU A 72 3.36 -10.48 -9.74
N ALA A 73 2.09 -10.68 -9.41
CA ALA A 73 1.43 -9.86 -8.40
C ALA A 73 2.03 -10.05 -7.01
N GLN A 74 2.49 -11.27 -6.66
CA GLN A 74 3.21 -11.53 -5.41
C GLN A 74 4.55 -10.78 -5.39
N THR A 75 5.33 -10.80 -6.48
CA THR A 75 6.60 -10.05 -6.55
C THR A 75 6.41 -8.54 -6.38
N VAL A 76 5.29 -7.98 -6.88
CA VAL A 76 4.94 -6.56 -6.65
C VAL A 76 4.66 -6.30 -5.17
N PHE A 77 3.93 -7.19 -4.48
CA PHE A 77 3.70 -7.06 -3.04
C PHE A 77 4.99 -7.18 -2.23
N GLU A 78 5.93 -8.03 -2.63
CA GLU A 78 7.23 -8.18 -1.98
C GLU A 78 8.08 -6.90 -2.13
N ALA A 79 8.17 -6.37 -3.36
CA ALA A 79 8.85 -5.10 -3.61
C ALA A 79 8.21 -3.95 -2.83
N GLY A 80 6.88 -3.89 -2.81
CA GLY A 80 6.13 -2.93 -1.99
C GLY A 80 6.43 -3.08 -0.50
N ARG A 81 6.48 -4.31 0.02
CA ARG A 81 6.77 -4.57 1.43
C ARG A 81 8.18 -4.11 1.81
N ALA A 82 9.17 -4.38 0.96
CA ALA A 82 10.54 -3.92 1.18
C ALA A 82 10.61 -2.38 1.28
N LEU A 83 9.89 -1.67 0.41
CA LEU A 83 9.77 -0.22 0.44
C LEU A 83 9.11 0.28 1.75
N TRP A 84 7.99 -0.32 2.18
CA TRP A 84 7.33 0.06 3.43
C TRP A 84 8.22 -0.21 4.65
N LYS A 85 8.90 -1.36 4.69
CA LYS A 85 9.82 -1.70 5.76
C LYS A 85 10.97 -0.70 5.85
N TYR A 86 11.52 -0.29 4.71
CA TYR A 86 12.54 0.76 4.68
C TYR A 86 11.99 2.11 5.16
N TYR A 87 10.78 2.49 4.73
CA TYR A 87 10.12 3.69 5.23
C TYR A 87 9.94 3.66 6.76
N HIS A 88 9.48 2.54 7.33
CA HIS A 88 9.32 2.40 8.79
C HIS A 88 10.63 2.45 9.59
N SER A 89 11.79 2.29 8.93
CA SER A 89 13.10 2.49 9.55
C SER A 89 13.47 3.96 9.74
N LYS A 90 12.80 4.90 9.06
CA LYS A 90 13.16 6.33 9.04
C LYS A 90 12.52 7.15 10.18
N PRO A 91 13.16 8.25 10.63
CA PRO A 91 12.58 9.13 11.65
C PRO A 91 11.43 9.98 11.10
N ASN A 92 10.55 10.47 11.97
CA ASN A 92 9.47 11.43 11.66
C ASN A 92 8.54 10.98 10.52
N ILE A 93 8.19 9.69 10.53
CA ILE A 93 7.30 9.08 9.55
C ILE A 93 5.84 9.13 10.01
N LYS A 94 4.93 8.96 9.06
CA LYS A 94 3.52 8.72 9.32
C LYS A 94 3.26 7.23 9.27
N VAL A 95 2.78 6.64 10.36
CA VAL A 95 2.65 5.18 10.46
C VAL A 95 1.65 4.64 9.43
N ASN A 96 0.55 5.36 9.19
CA ASN A 96 -0.47 4.99 8.23
C ASN A 96 -0.18 5.44 6.78
N ALA A 97 1.09 5.59 6.40
CA ALA A 97 1.45 6.12 5.09
C ALA A 97 1.08 5.19 3.92
N SER A 98 0.48 5.78 2.90
CA SER A 98 0.29 5.16 1.58
C SER A 98 1.58 5.25 0.74
N LEU A 99 1.59 4.63 -0.45
CA LEU A 99 2.67 4.83 -1.41
C LEU A 99 2.90 6.31 -1.76
N TYR A 100 1.83 7.10 -1.85
CA TYR A 100 1.94 8.52 -2.17
C TYR A 100 2.65 9.28 -1.05
N ASP A 101 2.31 9.00 0.21
CA ASP A 101 2.94 9.62 1.37
C ASP A 101 4.41 9.21 1.52
N ILE A 102 4.73 7.95 1.25
CA ILE A 102 6.11 7.44 1.25
C ILE A 102 6.93 8.16 0.16
N LYS A 103 6.39 8.27 -1.05
CA LYS A 103 7.04 9.03 -2.13
C LYS A 103 7.27 10.48 -1.73
N GLU A 104 6.26 11.13 -1.16
CA GLU A 104 6.37 12.52 -0.70
C GLU A 104 7.46 12.68 0.37
N TYR A 105 7.56 11.75 1.31
CA TYR A 105 8.59 11.78 2.35
C TYR A 105 10.01 11.78 1.76
N PHE A 106 10.29 10.89 0.81
CA PHE A 106 11.64 10.76 0.24
C PHE A 106 11.93 11.80 -0.86
N GLN A 107 10.94 12.16 -1.66
CA GLN A 107 11.11 13.07 -2.79
C GLN A 107 10.99 14.54 -2.36
N GLY A 108 10.24 14.82 -1.30
CA GLY A 108 9.90 16.17 -0.89
C GLY A 108 9.05 16.90 -1.93
N ARG A 109 8.85 18.19 -1.70
CA ARG A 109 8.14 19.11 -2.59
C ARG A 109 9.05 20.27 -2.99
N ASN A 110 8.80 20.84 -4.16
CA ASN A 110 9.44 22.08 -4.59
C ASN A 110 8.75 23.33 -4.00
N GLU A 111 9.28 24.51 -4.29
CA GLU A 111 8.75 25.80 -3.81
C GLU A 111 7.28 26.07 -4.22
N LYS A 112 6.82 25.44 -5.31
CA LYS A 112 5.43 25.52 -5.79
C LYS A 112 4.52 24.45 -5.17
N GLY A 113 5.01 23.68 -4.20
CA GLY A 113 4.28 22.60 -3.55
C GLY A 113 4.11 21.33 -4.39
N LYS A 114 4.77 21.20 -5.56
CA LYS A 114 4.72 19.99 -6.40
C LYS A 114 5.76 18.98 -5.91
N MET A 115 5.36 17.71 -5.79
CA MET A 115 6.27 16.61 -5.43
C MET A 115 7.40 16.46 -6.45
N ASN A 116 8.62 16.27 -5.97
CA ASN A 116 9.77 16.10 -6.85
C ASN A 116 9.77 14.71 -7.51
N ASN A 117 10.41 14.58 -8.68
CA ASN A 117 10.49 13.29 -9.38
C ASN A 117 11.61 12.39 -8.82
N ARG A 118 12.58 12.97 -8.09
CA ARG A 118 13.79 12.31 -7.60
C ARG A 118 13.94 12.52 -6.10
N SER A 119 14.64 11.60 -5.46
CA SER A 119 15.09 11.68 -4.07
C SER A 119 16.61 11.60 -4.02
N GLN A 120 17.22 12.12 -2.96
CA GLN A 120 18.65 11.92 -2.67
C GLN A 120 18.94 10.58 -1.97
N ASP A 121 17.91 9.88 -1.49
CA ASP A 121 18.06 8.61 -0.78
C ASP A 121 18.26 7.46 -1.79
N GLU A 122 19.49 6.96 -1.91
CA GLU A 122 19.87 5.92 -2.85
C GLU A 122 19.13 4.60 -2.63
N THR A 123 18.92 4.21 -1.37
CA THR A 123 18.23 2.97 -1.04
C THR A 123 16.75 3.05 -1.41
N TYR A 124 16.08 4.17 -1.10
CA TYR A 124 14.73 4.43 -1.57
C TYR A 124 14.66 4.40 -3.10
N ASN A 125 15.60 5.05 -3.79
CA ASN A 125 15.63 5.09 -5.26
C ASN A 125 15.74 3.67 -5.87
N LYS A 126 16.53 2.78 -5.26
CA LYS A 126 16.61 1.37 -5.68
C LYS A 126 15.28 0.64 -5.44
N LEU A 127 14.69 0.78 -4.26
CA LEU A 127 13.43 0.11 -3.90
C LEU A 127 12.24 0.58 -4.74
N ILE A 128 12.12 1.89 -5.00
CA ILE A 128 11.03 2.42 -5.83
C ILE A 128 11.22 2.09 -7.31
N ALA A 129 12.46 1.94 -7.79
CA ALA A 129 12.74 1.47 -9.14
C ALA A 129 12.36 -0.01 -9.28
N ASP A 130 12.80 -0.87 -8.37
CA ASP A 130 12.41 -2.29 -8.36
C ASP A 130 10.89 -2.46 -8.30
N LEU A 131 10.20 -1.71 -7.44
CA LEU A 131 8.73 -1.73 -7.39
C LEU A 131 8.10 -1.38 -8.74
N ARG A 132 8.63 -0.38 -9.47
CA ARG A 132 8.12 0.01 -10.80
C ARG A 132 8.38 -1.08 -11.83
N ASP A 133 9.58 -1.66 -11.83
CA ASP A 133 9.94 -2.72 -12.77
C ASP A 133 9.06 -3.96 -12.60
N LYS A 134 8.75 -4.34 -11.35
CA LYS A 134 7.78 -5.41 -11.05
C LYS A 134 6.36 -5.02 -11.45
N LEU A 135 5.97 -3.77 -11.22
CA LEU A 135 4.65 -3.27 -11.61
C LEU A 135 4.44 -3.29 -13.13
N ASP A 136 5.47 -2.93 -13.90
CA ASP A 136 5.46 -2.94 -15.36
C ASP A 136 5.40 -4.38 -15.89
N SER A 137 6.16 -5.29 -15.27
CA SER A 137 6.09 -6.73 -15.59
C SER A 137 4.69 -7.30 -15.34
N LEU A 138 4.06 -6.92 -14.23
CA LEU A 138 2.67 -7.29 -13.94
C LEU A 138 1.69 -6.67 -14.95
N ALA A 139 1.91 -5.41 -15.35
CA ALA A 139 1.02 -4.71 -16.29
C ALA A 139 0.95 -5.40 -17.66
N GLN A 140 2.04 -6.04 -18.10
CA GLN A 140 2.07 -6.81 -19.35
C GLN A 140 1.24 -8.11 -19.30
N LYS A 141 0.77 -8.52 -18.12
CA LYS A 141 0.01 -9.76 -17.88
C LYS A 141 -1.46 -9.52 -17.57
N ILE A 142 -1.92 -8.26 -17.57
CA ILE A 142 -3.28 -7.84 -17.23
C ILE A 142 -4.03 -7.40 -18.49
#